data_AF-A0A2N6DKL6-F1
#
_entry.id   AF-A0A2N6DKL6-F1
#
_cell.length_a   1.000
_cell.length_b   1.000
_cell.length_c   1.000
_cell.angle_alpha   90.00
_cell.angle_beta   90.00
_cell.angle_gamma   90.00
#
_symmetry.space_group_name_H-M   'P 1'
#
loop_
_entity.id
_entity.type
_entity.pdbx_description
1 polymer ?
#
loop_
_entity_poly.entity_id
_entity_poly.type
_entity_poly.pdbx_seq_one_letter_code
_entity_poly.pdbx_strand_id
1 'polypeptide(L)' 'ALLAEENIKKVECIDFPELGMEAVWKIEVENFPAYILVDDKGNDFFKQLGL' A
#
# COMPACT_ATOMS: atom_id res chain seq x y z
N ALA A 1 -0.93 14.53 -1.46
CA ALA A 1 -1.06 15.05 -2.84
C ALA A 1 -0.11 14.29 -3.77
N LEU A 2 1.21 14.37 -3.56
CA LEU A 2 2.22 13.80 -4.45
C LEU A 2 2.00 12.33 -4.87
N LEU A 3 1.75 11.40 -3.93
CA LEU A 3 1.49 9.99 -4.27
C LEU A 3 0.29 9.81 -5.21
N ALA A 4 -0.79 10.56 -4.99
CA ALA A 4 -1.98 10.49 -5.82
C ALA A 4 -1.77 11.10 -7.21
N GLU A 5 -0.92 12.12 -7.29
CA GLU A 5 -0.57 12.80 -8.54
C GLU A 5 0.42 12.01 -9.38
N GLU A 6 1.49 11.48 -8.77
CA GLU A 6 2.61 10.91 -9.49
C GLU A 6 2.55 9.39 -9.63
N ASN A 7 1.96 8.68 -8.65
CA ASN A 7 2.08 7.21 -8.58
C ASN A 7 0.78 6.46 -8.82
N ILE A 8 -0.37 7.00 -8.44
CA ILE A 8 -1.67 6.32 -8.61
C ILE A 8 -2.24 6.62 -10.00
N LYS A 9 -2.41 5.59 -10.83
CA LYS A 9 -2.85 5.71 -12.25
C LYS A 9 -4.32 5.38 -12.46
N LYS A 10 -4.89 4.50 -11.62
CA LYS A 10 -6.31 4.12 -11.67
C LYS A 10 -6.81 3.77 -10.27
N VAL A 11 -8.07 4.07 -10.00
CA VAL A 11 -8.79 3.69 -8.77
C VAL A 11 -10.15 3.12 -9.14
N GLU A 12 -10.47 1.92 -8.66
CA GLU A 12 -11.73 1.22 -8.93
C GLU A 12 -12.23 0.55 -7.64
N CYS A 13 -13.49 0.80 -7.25
CA CYS A 13 -14.11 0.12 -6.13
C CYS A 13 -14.51 -1.29 -6.58
N ILE A 14 -14.03 -2.31 -5.88
CA ILE A 14 -14.26 -3.72 -6.25
C ILE A 14 -15.12 -4.48 -5.24
N ASP A 15 -15.28 -3.97 -4.01
CA ASP A 15 -16.12 -4.59 -2.99
C ASP A 15 -16.55 -3.59 -1.90
N PHE A 16 -17.68 -3.85 -1.26
CA PHE A 16 -18.27 -3.07 -0.14
C PHE A 16 -18.39 -1.54 -0.37
N PRO A 17 -19.04 -1.07 -1.45
CA PRO A 17 -19.17 0.37 -1.75
C PRO A 17 -19.87 1.18 -0.65
N GLU A 18 -20.71 0.55 0.16
CA GLU A 18 -21.41 1.15 1.29
C GLU A 18 -20.47 1.62 2.42
N LEU A 19 -19.25 1.07 2.51
CA LEU A 19 -18.24 1.49 3.49
C LEU A 19 -17.55 2.82 3.11
N GLY A 20 -17.91 3.40 1.95
CA GLY A 20 -17.38 4.67 1.51
C GLY A 20 -15.87 4.61 1.30
N MET A 21 -15.11 5.43 2.05
CA MET A 21 -13.65 5.48 1.90
C MET A 21 -12.95 4.18 2.35
N GLU A 22 -13.61 3.34 3.16
CA GLU A 22 -13.06 2.09 3.69
C GLU A 22 -13.34 0.86 2.81
N ALA A 23 -14.01 1.05 1.65
CA ALA A 23 -14.29 -0.01 0.69
C ALA A 23 -13.01 -0.69 0.17
N VAL A 24 -13.13 -1.83 -0.51
CA VAL A 24 -11.96 -2.48 -1.14
C VAL A 24 -11.70 -1.83 -2.49
N TRP A 25 -10.49 -1.29 -2.66
CA TRP A 25 -10.08 -0.58 -3.87
C TRP A 25 -9.02 -1.36 -4.63
N LYS A 26 -9.24 -1.54 -5.93
CA LYS A 26 -8.20 -1.92 -6.87
C LYS A 26 -7.54 -0.66 -7.40
N ILE A 27 -6.24 -0.51 -7.14
CA ILE A 27 -5.43 0.59 -7.66
C ILE A 27 -4.35 0.07 -8.61
N GLU A 28 -4.10 0.83 -9.67
CA GLU A 28 -2.96 0.62 -10.55
C GLU A 28 -1.92 1.69 -10.23
N VAL A 29 -0.68 1.28 -9.98
CA VAL A 29 0.40 2.18 -9.53
C VAL A 29 1.65 2.03 -10.37
N GLU A 30 2.41 3.12 -10.47
CA GLU A 30 3.69 3.16 -11.16
C GLU A 30 4.74 3.87 -10.27
N ASN A 31 5.95 3.31 -10.20
CA ASN A 31 7.08 3.86 -9.43
C ASN A 31 6.74 4.17 -7.95
N PHE A 32 5.86 3.38 -7.33
CA PHE A 32 5.41 3.61 -5.95
C PHE A 32 6.53 3.25 -4.96
N PRO A 33 7.03 4.21 -4.15
CA PRO A 33 8.16 3.96 -3.27
C PRO A 33 7.77 3.05 -2.09
N ALA A 34 8.62 2.07 -1.79
CA ALA A 34 8.44 1.15 -0.66
C ALA A 34 9.78 0.62 -0.13
N TYR A 35 9.75 0.10 1.10
CA TYR A 35 10.86 -0.62 1.73
C TYR A 35 10.41 -2.02 2.11
N ILE A 36 11.33 -2.99 2.04
CA ILE A 36 11.10 -4.33 2.57
C ILE A 36 11.30 -4.26 4.09
N LEU A 37 10.21 -4.39 4.83
CA LEU A 37 10.23 -4.37 6.29
C LEU A 37 10.28 -5.77 6.89
N VAL A 38 9.57 -6.71 6.27
CA VAL A 38 9.57 -8.13 6.63
C VAL A 38 9.79 -8.92 5.36
N ASP A 39 10.68 -9.92 5.41
CA ASP A 39 10.90 -10.84 4.30
C ASP A 39 10.35 -12.24 4.59
N ASP A 40 10.42 -13.11 3.58
CA ASP A 40 9.98 -14.50 3.64
C ASP A 40 10.95 -15.45 4.39
N LYS A 41 12.03 -14.90 4.97
CA LYS A 41 13.07 -15.64 5.70
C LYS A 41 13.00 -15.40 7.21
N GLY A 42 11.99 -14.66 7.66
CA GLY A 42 11.79 -14.30 9.06
C GLY A 42 12.60 -13.08 9.52
N ASN A 43 13.20 -12.32 8.60
CA ASN A 43 13.80 -11.04 8.94
C ASN A 43 12.72 -9.98 9.13
N ASP A 44 12.91 -9.13 10.14
CA ASP A 44 12.02 -8.03 10.48
C ASP A 44 12.89 -6.82 10.84
N PHE A 45 12.76 -5.76 10.05
CA PHE A 45 13.54 -4.53 10.18
C PHE A 45 13.43 -3.90 11.57
N PHE A 46 12.24 -3.90 12.18
CA PHE A 46 12.03 -3.22 13.46
C PHE A 46 12.51 -4.06 14.64
N LYS A 47 12.41 -5.40 14.56
CA LYS A 47 12.96 -6.29 15.60
C LYS A 47 14.48 -6.19 15.73
N GLN A 48 15.18 -5.87 14.63
CA GLN A 48 16.62 -5.64 14.64
C GLN A 48 17.04 -4.36 15.40
N LEU A 49 16.12 -3.41 15.56
CA LEU A 49 16.35 -2.17 16.30
C LEU A 49 16.09 -2.30 17.81
N GLY A 50 15.60 -3.45 18.28
CA GLY A 50 15.31 -3.72 19.70
C GLY A 50 14.08 -2.99 20.25
N LEU A 51 13.13 -2.61 19.40
CA LEU A 51 11.82 -2.04 19.77
C LEU A 51 10.80 -3.13 20.10
#